data_AF-A0AB35K1V3-F1
#
_entry.id   AF-A0AB35K1V3-F1
#
_cell.length_a   1.000
_cell.length_b   1.000
_cell.length_c   1.000
_cell.angle_alpha   90.00
_cell.angle_beta   90.00
_cell.angle_gamma   90.00
#
_symmetry.space_group_name_H-M   'P 1'
#
loop_
_entity.id
_entity.type
_entity.pdbx_description
1 polymer ?
#
loop_
_entity_poly.entity_id
_entity_poly.type
_entity_poly.pdbx_seq_one_letter_code
_entity_poly.pdbx_strand_id
1 'polypeptide(L)' 'MDEFIEWVKSTPHYKNLIFMHGDKLFIRENGVFKILAIQLAYEAWTKK' A
#
# COMPACT_ATOMS: atom_id res chain seq x y z
N MET A 1 -5.18 -8.18 -4.97
CA MET A 1 -3.91 -7.60 -4.44
C MET A 1 -3.34 -6.60 -5.44
N ASP A 2 -3.15 -7.03 -6.68
CA ASP A 2 -2.66 -6.15 -7.75
C ASP A 2 -3.61 -4.97 -7.99
N GLU A 3 -4.94 -5.22 -7.94
CA GLU A 3 -5.95 -4.15 -8.00
C GLU A 3 -5.81 -3.11 -6.89
N PHE A 4 -5.45 -3.54 -5.67
CA PHE A 4 -5.20 -2.60 -4.57
C PHE A 4 -3.92 -1.80 -4.81
N ILE A 5 -2.86 -2.43 -5.30
CA ILE A 5 -1.60 -1.74 -5.61
C ILE A 5 -1.83 -0.70 -6.70
N GLU A 6 -2.54 -1.05 -7.77
CA GLU A 6 -2.90 -0.11 -8.84
C GLU A 6 -3.82 1.00 -8.33
N TRP A 7 -4.77 0.68 -7.44
CA TRP A 7 -5.57 1.68 -6.76
C TRP A 7 -4.70 2.64 -5.94
N VAL A 8 -3.76 2.15 -5.12
CA VAL A 8 -2.83 3.00 -4.36
C VAL A 8 -2.03 3.90 -5.31
N LYS A 9 -1.49 3.35 -6.41
CA LYS A 9 -0.75 4.12 -7.42
C LYS A 9 -1.57 5.21 -8.09
N SER A 10 -2.88 5.02 -8.22
CA SER A 10 -3.80 6.02 -8.75
C SER A 10 -4.13 7.16 -7.78
N THR A 11 -3.84 6.99 -6.47
CA THR A 11 -4.12 8.04 -5.47
C THR A 11 -3.13 9.21 -5.59
N PRO A 12 -3.56 10.43 -5.24
CA PRO A 12 -2.65 11.59 -5.19
C PRO A 12 -1.53 11.41 -4.15
N HIS A 13 -1.70 10.52 -3.18
CA HIS A 13 -0.73 10.25 -2.11
C HIS A 13 0.41 9.32 -2.54
N TYR A 14 0.30 8.64 -3.69
CA TYR A 14 1.30 7.67 -4.14
C TYR A 14 2.70 8.26 -4.24
N LYS A 15 2.83 9.47 -4.79
CA LYS A 15 4.12 10.16 -4.91
C LYS A 15 4.81 10.36 -3.56
N ASN A 16 4.05 10.71 -2.53
CA ASN A 16 4.59 10.90 -1.18
C ASN A 16 4.92 9.54 -0.54
N LEU A 17 4.05 8.55 -0.72
CA LEU A 17 4.26 7.20 -0.20
C LEU A 17 5.51 6.55 -0.78
N ILE A 18 5.72 6.64 -2.09
CA ILE A 18 6.92 6.09 -2.75
C ILE A 18 8.17 6.90 -2.39
N PHE A 19 8.06 8.22 -2.20
CA PHE A 19 9.18 9.04 -1.74
C PHE A 19 9.64 8.65 -0.33
N MET A 20 8.70 8.40 0.60
CA MET A 20 9.02 8.04 1.99
C MET A 20 9.54 6.61 2.15
N HIS A 21 9.00 5.66 1.39
CA HIS A 21 9.25 4.23 1.60
C HIS A 21 10.04 3.56 0.48
N GLY A 22 10.26 4.26 -0.64
CA GLY A 22 10.94 3.74 -1.82
C GLY A 22 10.29 2.47 -2.34
N ASP A 23 11.11 1.63 -2.97
CA ASP A 23 10.67 0.35 -3.57
C ASP A 23 10.06 -0.63 -2.54
N LYS A 24 10.25 -0.38 -1.24
CA LYS A 24 9.71 -1.21 -0.16
C LYS A 24 8.28 -0.83 0.22
N LEU A 25 7.65 0.13 -0.46
CA LEU A 25 6.29 0.57 -0.13
C LEU A 25 5.28 -0.58 -0.03
N PHE A 26 5.39 -1.56 -0.92
CA PHE A 26 4.50 -2.73 -0.99
C PHE A 26 5.15 -4.03 -0.47
N ILE A 27 6.28 -3.93 0.24
CA ILE A 27 6.94 -5.13 0.78
C ILE A 27 6.04 -5.80 1.82
N ARG A 28 6.02 -7.13 1.79
CA ARG A 28 5.28 -7.95 2.73
C ARG A 28 6.21 -8.82 3.55
N GLU A 29 5.81 -9.06 4.78
CA GLU A 29 6.44 -10.02 5.68
C GLU A 29 5.34 -10.75 6.42
N ASN A 30 5.43 -12.09 6.49
CA ASN A 30 4.40 -12.93 7.13
C ASN A 30 2.98 -12.68 6.63
N GLY A 31 2.82 -12.34 5.35
CA GLY A 31 1.51 -12.13 4.73
C GLY A 31 0.86 -10.76 4.98
N VAL A 32 1.53 -9.82 5.63
CA VAL A 32 1.04 -8.44 5.82
C VAL A 32 1.97 -7.41 5.20
N PHE A 33 1.45 -6.26 4.79
CA PHE A 33 2.30 -5.15 4.35
C PHE A 33 3.10 -4.59 5.53
N LYS A 34 4.40 -4.38 5.33
CA LYS A 34 5.26 -3.82 6.39
C LYS A 34 4.93 -2.37 6.73
N ILE A 35 4.51 -1.60 5.73
CA ILE A 35 4.14 -0.20 5.93
C ILE A 35 2.72 -0.16 6.49
N LEU A 36 2.59 0.27 7.75
CA LEU A 36 1.32 0.26 8.46
C LEU A 36 0.23 1.04 7.73
N ALA A 37 0.56 2.18 7.11
CA ALA A 37 -0.39 2.96 6.31
C ALA A 37 -0.95 2.16 5.12
N ILE A 38 -0.10 1.36 4.47
CA ILE A 38 -0.51 0.49 3.34
C ILE A 38 -1.32 -0.69 3.86
N GLN A 39 -0.91 -1.30 4.98
CA GLN A 39 -1.68 -2.39 5.60
C GLN A 39 -3.08 -1.94 6.01
N LEU A 40 -3.18 -0.79 6.68
CA LEU A 40 -4.46 -0.21 7.10
C LEU A 40 -5.36 0.10 5.89
N ALA A 41 -4.80 0.68 4.84
CA ALA A 41 -5.54 0.96 3.62
C ALA A 41 -6.01 -0.34 2.93
N TYR A 42 -5.17 -1.39 2.92
CA TYR A 42 -5.53 -2.68 2.36
C TYR A 42 -6.69 -3.32 3.12
N GLU A 43 -6.63 -3.36 4.45
CA GLU A 43 -7.70 -3.88 5.29
C GLU A 43 -9.02 -3.12 5.07
N ALA A 44 -8.97 -1.79 5.00
CA ALA A 44 -10.14 -0.96 4.71
C ALA A 44 -10.70 -1.21 3.29
N TRP A 45 -9.83 -1.40 2.30
CA TRP A 45 -10.21 -1.67 0.92
C TRP A 45 -10.86 -3.05 0.76
N THR A 46 -10.33 -4.08 1.43
CA THR A 46 -10.87 -5.46 1.39
C THR A 46 -12.18 -5.67 2.14
N LYS A 47 -12.56 -4.74 3.02
CA LYS A 47 -13.83 -4.78 3.76
C LYS A 47 -15.00 -4.15 2.99
N LYS A 48 -14.76 -3.64 1.79
CA LYS A 48 -15.82 -3.26 0.84
C LYS A 48 -16.49 -4.51 0.27
#